data_AF-A0A812Y403-F1
#
_entry.id   AF-A0A812Y403-F1
#
_cell.length_a   1.000
_cell.length_b   1.000
_cell.length_c   1.000
_cell.angle_alpha   90.00
_cell.angle_beta   90.00
_cell.angle_gamma   90.00
#
_symmetry.space_group_name_H-M   'P 1'
#
loop_
_entity.id
_entity.type
_entity.pdbx_description
1 polymer ?
#
loop_
_entity_poly.entity_id
_entity_poly.type
_entity_poly.pdbx_seq_one_letter_code
_entity_poly.pdbx_strand_id
1 'polypeptide(L)'
;MKMPGRTICALFLVYVVGVPAETTPAGQRILQLLQNHVATPQTPQTLAEVAGALGSLALEGQPAHEGAISAIRTLITTLLQDITTQHQAAQTAIDNTTLYQACISAKDIAFGKANALTSTTTSTTTTTGAPTTTTIHADLATCKSQEADLIVKNGNCELDASRSAKLATCELYDDMNYINAGAARAARCGDAAAFTGTYEEYLERDIQTLALLQARSKNCSAATTAFDSKVTECAKAFDELTSKVQECLELEAHLAQIHALPDSSTPAVTQEFCAPWAAKVAACSNYDACYTSEAVMEESSFNAAKQVANSRQAEYLALKRIDCLLTVLASSAAEQPDNLTACVSAAHDVSSLELKKPVQPAKAECVPGVQPAGCVASR
;
A
#
# COMPACT_ATOMS: atom_id res chain seq x y z
N MET A 1 -23.04 -18.72 -10.00
CA MET A 1 -21.84 -19.52 -9.68
C MET A 1 -21.31 -19.06 -8.34
N LYS A 2 -21.24 -19.96 -7.35
CA LYS A 2 -20.71 -19.73 -6.00
C LYS A 2 -19.19 -19.92 -6.06
N MET A 3 -18.40 -18.90 -5.71
CA MET A 3 -16.97 -19.08 -5.45
C MET A 3 -16.74 -19.29 -3.94
N PRO A 4 -15.88 -20.23 -3.54
CA PRO A 4 -15.54 -20.47 -2.14
C PRO A 4 -14.47 -19.48 -1.66
N GLY A 5 -14.52 -19.19 -0.35
CA GLY A 5 -13.74 -18.14 0.28
C GLY A 5 -12.23 -18.38 0.41
N ARG A 6 -11.53 -17.29 0.71
CA ARG A 6 -10.26 -17.29 1.44
C ARG A 6 -10.30 -16.21 2.51
N THR A 7 -10.67 -16.66 3.71
CA THR A 7 -10.44 -15.97 4.97
C THR A 7 -8.95 -16.03 5.26
N ILE A 8 -8.27 -14.88 5.24
CA ILE A 8 -6.98 -14.69 5.93
C ILE A 8 -7.29 -13.72 7.07
N CYS A 9 -7.92 -14.24 8.12
CA CYS A 9 -7.84 -13.63 9.45
C CYS A 9 -6.63 -14.26 10.12
N ALA A 10 -5.56 -13.47 10.23
CA ALA A 10 -4.36 -13.85 10.95
C ALA A 10 -4.72 -14.21 12.40
N LEU A 11 -4.22 -15.36 12.85
CA LEU A 11 -4.16 -15.76 14.25
C LEU A 11 -3.41 -14.67 15.04
N PHE A 12 -4.14 -13.90 15.85
CA PHE A 12 -3.56 -13.17 16.98
C PHE A 12 -3.68 -14.05 18.21
N LEU A 13 -2.63 -14.84 18.46
CA LEU A 13 -2.43 -15.53 19.72
C LEU A 13 -1.90 -14.49 20.71
N VAL A 14 -2.78 -13.90 21.51
CA VAL A 14 -2.40 -13.06 22.65
C VAL A 14 -1.73 -13.97 23.68
N TYR A 15 -0.39 -14.00 23.64
CA TYR A 15 0.41 -14.62 24.70
C TYR A 15 0.38 -13.68 25.91
N VAL A 16 -0.51 -13.99 26.87
CA VAL A 16 -0.48 -13.35 28.20
C VAL A 16 0.72 -13.95 28.95
N VAL A 17 1.89 -13.33 28.80
CA VAL A 17 3.05 -13.65 29.63
C VAL A 17 2.75 -13.15 31.04
N GLY A 18 2.70 -14.06 32.01
CA GLY A 18 2.47 -13.73 33.42
C GLY A 18 3.51 -12.75 33.94
N VAL A 19 3.06 -11.57 34.39
CA VAL A 19 3.91 -10.53 34.97
C VAL A 19 4.31 -10.96 36.40
N PRO A 20 5.61 -11.04 36.75
CA PRO A 20 6.03 -11.35 38.11
C PRO A 20 5.63 -10.22 39.08
N ALA A 21 5.28 -10.58 40.32
CA ALA A 21 4.59 -9.73 41.30
C ALA A 21 5.42 -8.56 41.90
N GLU A 22 6.65 -8.30 41.45
CA GLU A 22 7.57 -7.31 42.04
C GLU A 22 8.10 -6.27 41.03
N THR A 23 7.25 -5.79 40.15
CA THR A 23 7.61 -4.71 39.22
C THR A 23 7.24 -3.35 39.82
N THR A 24 8.16 -2.37 39.78
CA THR A 24 7.88 -0.99 40.16
C THR A 24 6.75 -0.40 39.29
N PRO A 25 5.95 0.57 39.79
CA PRO A 25 4.86 1.18 39.03
C PRO A 25 5.32 1.76 37.68
N ALA A 26 6.54 2.31 37.62
CA ALA A 26 7.15 2.80 36.39
C ALA A 26 7.45 1.67 35.38
N GLY A 27 7.99 0.54 35.85
CA GLY A 27 8.23 -0.64 35.02
C GLY A 27 6.93 -1.25 34.47
N GLN A 28 5.87 -1.31 35.28
CA GLN A 28 4.55 -1.76 34.81
C GLN A 28 3.95 -0.84 33.76
N ARG A 29 4.07 0.48 33.94
CA ARG A 29 3.59 1.46 32.96
C ARG A 29 4.29 1.30 31.62
N ILE A 30 5.61 1.13 31.62
CA ILE A 30 6.39 0.91 30.38
C ILE A 30 5.99 -0.39 29.71
N LEU A 31 5.84 -1.47 30.48
CA LEU A 31 5.41 -2.76 29.95
C LEU A 31 4.00 -2.67 29.35
N GLN A 32 3.08 -1.97 30.00
CA GLN A 32 1.71 -1.78 29.52
C GLN A 32 1.65 -0.90 28.26
N LEU A 33 2.45 0.17 28.18
CA LEU A 33 2.59 0.97 26.97
C LEU A 33 3.10 0.14 25.79
N LEU A 34 4.09 -0.72 26.01
CA LEU A 34 4.63 -1.62 24.99
C LEU A 34 3.67 -2.76 24.63
N GLN A 35 2.88 -3.28 25.58
CA GLN A 35 1.86 -4.29 25.30
C GLN A 35 0.68 -3.73 24.53
N ASN A 36 0.33 -2.46 24.74
CA ASN A 36 -0.69 -1.75 23.98
C ASN A 36 -0.19 -1.33 22.58
N HIS A 37 1.12 -1.43 22.32
CA HIS A 37 1.79 -1.02 21.09
C HIS A 37 1.56 -1.97 19.89
N VAL A 38 0.50 -2.78 19.90
CA VAL A 38 0.24 -3.79 18.87
C VAL A 38 -0.02 -3.12 17.51
N ALA A 39 1.05 -2.96 16.73
CA ALA A 39 1.15 -2.73 15.29
C ALA A 39 0.09 -1.79 14.65
N THR A 40 -0.22 -0.66 15.27
CA THR A 40 -0.97 0.42 14.62
C THR A 40 0.00 1.43 13.96
N PRO A 41 -0.49 2.30 13.03
CA PRO A 41 0.33 3.28 12.31
C PRO A 41 1.02 4.36 13.18
N GLN A 42 0.79 4.38 14.50
CA GLN A 42 1.33 5.38 15.44
C GLN A 42 2.58 4.96 16.20
N THR A 43 3.28 3.98 15.64
CA THR A 43 4.47 3.33 16.18
C THR A 43 5.59 4.30 16.62
N PRO A 44 5.87 5.45 15.97
CA PRO A 44 7.00 6.31 16.38
C PRO A 44 6.79 7.09 17.69
N GLN A 45 5.56 7.52 18.00
CA GLN A 45 5.29 8.42 19.13
C GLN A 45 5.23 7.69 20.46
N THR A 46 4.56 6.54 20.49
CA THR A 46 4.49 5.68 21.69
C THR A 46 5.87 5.10 22.05
N LEU A 47 6.71 4.78 21.06
CA LEU A 47 8.11 4.38 21.34
C LEU A 47 8.97 5.55 21.84
N ALA A 48 8.73 6.77 21.35
CA ALA A 48 9.43 7.94 21.86
C ALA A 48 9.08 8.24 23.32
N GLU A 49 7.81 8.07 23.71
CA GLU A 49 7.36 8.18 25.10
C GLU A 49 7.98 7.10 26.00
N VAL A 50 8.04 5.85 25.52
CA VAL A 50 8.73 4.77 26.23
C VAL A 50 10.22 5.06 26.39
N ALA A 51 10.90 5.53 25.33
CA ALA A 51 12.30 5.91 25.38
C ALA A 51 12.55 7.08 26.35
N GLY A 52 11.66 8.08 26.37
CA GLY A 52 11.71 9.19 27.32
C GLY A 52 11.57 8.73 28.77
N ALA A 53 10.58 7.86 29.05
CA ALA A 53 10.37 7.30 30.39
C ALA A 53 11.58 6.48 30.88
N LEU A 54 12.20 5.68 30.00
CA LEU A 54 13.41 4.93 30.32
C LEU A 54 14.62 5.84 30.54
N GLY A 55 14.75 6.92 29.76
CA GLY A 55 15.78 7.93 29.95
C GLY A 55 15.68 8.62 31.31
N SER A 56 14.48 9.01 31.73
CA SER A 56 14.25 9.60 33.06
C SER A 56 14.60 8.63 34.19
N LEU A 57 14.19 7.36 34.08
CA LEU A 57 14.55 6.32 35.06
C LEU A 57 16.07 6.14 35.18
N ALA A 58 16.81 6.25 34.07
CA ALA A 58 18.26 6.13 34.09
C ALA A 58 18.93 7.31 34.80
N LEU A 59 18.37 8.51 34.68
CA LEU A 59 18.88 9.72 35.35
C LEU A 59 18.59 9.71 36.85
N GLU A 60 17.52 9.06 37.29
CA GLU A 60 17.14 8.94 38.71
C GLU A 60 17.98 7.89 39.47
N GLY A 61 18.80 7.10 38.78
CA GLY A 61 19.71 6.12 39.39
C GLY A 61 19.02 4.96 40.11
N GLN A 62 17.72 4.72 39.86
CA GLN A 62 17.02 3.56 40.41
C GLN A 62 17.37 2.31 39.60
N PRO A 63 17.91 1.25 40.23
CA PRO A 63 18.15 -0.01 39.53
C PRO A 63 16.79 -0.61 39.14
N ALA A 64 16.55 -0.74 37.84
CA ALA A 64 15.36 -1.42 37.35
C ALA A 64 15.43 -2.92 37.69
N HIS A 65 14.31 -3.50 38.12
CA HIS A 65 14.22 -4.94 38.41
C HIS A 65 14.61 -5.76 37.17
N GLU A 66 15.54 -6.70 37.33
CA GLU A 66 16.10 -7.54 36.26
C GLU A 66 15.01 -8.25 35.44
N GLY A 67 13.93 -8.69 36.09
CA GLY A 67 12.79 -9.33 35.44
C GLY A 67 12.04 -8.41 34.46
N ALA A 68 11.88 -7.12 34.79
CA ALA A 68 11.21 -6.15 33.91
C ALA A 68 12.05 -5.85 32.66
N ILE A 69 13.36 -5.66 32.84
CA ILE A 69 14.30 -5.46 31.72
C ILE A 69 14.27 -6.65 30.77
N SER A 70 14.30 -7.88 31.31
CA SER A 70 14.25 -9.10 30.50
C SER A 70 12.94 -9.23 29.71
N ALA A 71 11.80 -8.91 30.33
CA ALA A 71 10.50 -8.94 29.65
C ALA A 71 10.42 -7.92 28.52
N ILE A 72 10.88 -6.69 28.76
CA ILE A 72 10.91 -5.63 27.74
C ILE A 72 11.84 -6.01 26.58
N ARG A 73 13.05 -6.52 26.85
CA ARG A 73 13.97 -6.98 25.80
C ARG A 73 13.38 -8.09 24.94
N THR A 74 12.65 -9.02 25.56
CA THR A 74 11.95 -10.10 24.84
C THR A 74 10.92 -9.50 23.87
N LEU A 75 10.12 -8.54 24.33
CA LEU A 75 9.13 -7.87 23.49
C LEU A 75 9.77 -7.07 22.34
N ILE A 76 10.85 -6.32 22.61
CA ILE A 76 11.61 -5.61 21.57
C ILE A 76 12.13 -6.59 20.53
N THR A 77 12.67 -7.74 20.96
CA THR A 77 13.18 -8.77 20.04
C THR A 77 12.07 -9.28 19.13
N THR A 78 10.88 -9.56 19.67
CA THR A 78 9.71 -9.94 18.88
C THR A 78 9.31 -8.86 17.88
N LEU A 79 9.21 -7.60 18.30
CA LEU A 79 8.84 -6.49 17.40
C LEU A 79 9.87 -6.29 16.28
N LEU A 80 11.17 -6.39 16.57
CA LEU A 80 12.22 -6.32 15.55
C LEU A 80 12.12 -7.48 14.55
N GLN A 81 11.77 -8.68 15.01
CA GLN A 81 11.52 -9.84 14.15
C GLN A 81 10.29 -9.65 13.27
N ASP A 82 9.21 -9.07 13.81
CA ASP A 82 8.00 -8.76 13.07
C ASP A 82 8.26 -7.71 11.98
N ILE A 83 8.99 -6.63 12.30
CA ILE A 83 9.42 -5.62 11.32
C ILE A 83 10.19 -6.28 10.16
N THR A 84 11.13 -7.16 10.50
CA THR A 84 11.95 -7.87 9.50
C THR A 84 11.09 -8.78 8.62
N THR A 85 10.14 -9.51 9.21
CA THR A 85 9.22 -10.40 8.51
C THR A 85 8.29 -9.61 7.58
N GLN A 86 7.73 -8.49 8.05
CA GLN A 86 6.89 -7.60 7.24
C GLN A 86 7.69 -6.99 6.08
N HIS A 87 8.93 -6.58 6.32
CA HIS A 87 9.80 -6.08 5.26
C HIS A 87 10.06 -7.13 4.17
N GLN A 88 10.38 -8.39 4.55
CA GLN A 88 10.56 -9.48 3.59
C GLN A 88 9.29 -9.79 2.79
N ALA A 89 8.12 -9.75 3.44
CA ALA A 89 6.84 -9.92 2.77
C ALA A 89 6.57 -8.79 1.76
N ALA A 90 6.87 -7.54 2.13
CA ALA A 90 6.75 -6.39 1.24
C ALA A 90 7.70 -6.50 0.04
N GLN A 91 8.96 -6.86 0.26
CA GLN A 91 9.93 -7.09 -0.83
C GLN A 91 9.44 -8.19 -1.79
N THR A 92 8.96 -9.31 -1.25
CA THR A 92 8.43 -10.42 -2.05
C THR A 92 7.20 -10.01 -2.88
N ALA A 93 6.33 -9.17 -2.32
CA ALA A 93 5.14 -8.69 -3.02
C ALA A 93 5.51 -7.78 -4.20
N ILE A 94 6.53 -6.93 -4.04
CA ILE A 94 7.03 -6.02 -5.08
C ILE A 94 7.83 -6.79 -6.14
N ASP A 95 8.60 -7.81 -5.76
CA ASP A 95 9.38 -8.64 -6.70
C ASP A 95 8.52 -9.52 -7.62
N ASN A 96 7.19 -9.46 -7.50
CA ASN A 96 6.28 -10.28 -8.26
C ASN A 96 6.14 -9.80 -9.71
N THR A 97 7.02 -10.28 -10.59
CA THR A 97 6.99 -9.99 -12.04
C THR A 97 6.03 -10.89 -12.84
N THR A 98 5.17 -11.70 -12.18
CA THR A 98 4.31 -12.67 -12.89
C THR A 98 3.28 -11.99 -13.80
N LEU A 99 2.91 -10.75 -13.52
CA LEU A 99 1.92 -10.00 -14.29
C LEU A 99 2.40 -9.70 -15.72
N TYR A 100 3.69 -9.40 -15.91
CA TYR A 100 4.28 -9.25 -17.24
C TYR A 100 4.18 -10.52 -18.09
N GLN A 101 4.32 -11.69 -17.47
CA GLN A 101 4.17 -12.98 -18.16
C GLN A 101 2.73 -13.24 -18.59
N ALA A 102 1.75 -12.72 -17.85
CA ALA A 102 0.36 -12.76 -18.27
C ALA A 102 0.14 -11.92 -19.55
N CYS A 103 0.74 -10.73 -19.66
CA CYS A 103 0.69 -9.93 -20.89
C CYS A 103 1.29 -10.68 -22.08
N ILE A 104 2.45 -11.33 -21.91
CA ILE A 104 3.11 -12.13 -22.97
C ILE A 104 2.22 -13.32 -23.37
N SER A 105 1.68 -14.05 -22.40
CA SER A 105 0.81 -15.21 -22.65
C SER A 105 -0.47 -14.81 -23.40
N ALA A 106 -1.07 -13.68 -23.03
CA ALA A 106 -2.25 -13.14 -23.71
C ALA A 106 -1.95 -12.80 -25.18
N LYS A 107 -0.81 -12.16 -25.44
CA LYS A 107 -0.31 -11.88 -26.79
C LYS A 107 -0.12 -13.16 -27.58
N ASP A 108 0.56 -14.17 -27.04
CA ASP A 108 0.84 -15.43 -27.74
C ASP A 108 -0.46 -16.20 -28.08
N ILE A 109 -1.44 -16.21 -27.17
CA ILE A 109 -2.78 -16.76 -27.42
C ILE A 109 -3.47 -16.01 -28.56
N ALA A 110 -3.41 -14.68 -28.57
CA ALA A 110 -4.01 -13.86 -29.62
C ALA A 110 -3.34 -14.11 -30.99
N PHE A 111 -2.01 -14.27 -31.02
CA PHE A 111 -1.27 -14.66 -32.22
C PHE A 111 -1.67 -16.06 -32.71
N GLY A 112 -1.84 -17.02 -31.79
CA GLY A 112 -2.34 -18.36 -32.12
C GLY A 112 -3.72 -18.33 -32.77
N LYS A 113 -4.65 -17.53 -32.22
CA LYS A 113 -5.98 -17.32 -32.81
C LYS A 113 -5.89 -16.63 -34.18
N ALA A 114 -5.03 -15.62 -34.32
CA ALA A 114 -4.84 -14.94 -35.60
C ALA A 114 -4.32 -15.89 -36.70
N ASN A 115 -3.41 -16.81 -36.35
CA ASN A 115 -2.92 -17.84 -37.28
C ASN A 115 -3.99 -18.89 -37.64
N ALA A 116 -4.98 -19.12 -36.77
CA ALA A 116 -6.07 -20.05 -37.05
C ALA A 116 -7.10 -19.48 -38.05
N LEU A 117 -7.22 -18.15 -38.16
CA LEU A 117 -8.08 -17.48 -39.14
C LEU A 117 -7.69 -17.81 -40.58
N THR A 118 -6.41 -18.09 -40.84
CA THR A 118 -5.90 -18.52 -42.16
C THR A 118 -6.43 -19.89 -42.63
N SER A 119 -7.08 -20.68 -41.78
CA SER A 119 -7.45 -22.08 -42.10
C SER A 119 -8.95 -22.33 -42.29
N THR A 120 -9.84 -21.34 -42.08
CA THR A 120 -11.28 -21.64 -42.00
C THR A 120 -12.15 -20.55 -42.60
N THR A 121 -12.33 -20.52 -43.93
CA THR A 121 -13.49 -19.80 -44.49
C THR A 121 -14.07 -20.44 -45.75
N THR A 122 -15.31 -20.90 -45.63
CA THR A 122 -16.22 -21.21 -46.75
C THR A 122 -17.19 -20.02 -46.87
N SER A 123 -17.20 -19.34 -48.01
CA SER A 123 -17.95 -18.09 -48.23
C SER A 123 -19.47 -18.28 -48.21
N THR A 124 -20.19 -17.39 -47.53
CA THR A 124 -21.63 -17.15 -47.74
C THR A 124 -21.88 -15.65 -47.79
N THR A 125 -22.45 -15.15 -48.89
CA THR A 125 -22.67 -13.72 -49.21
C THR A 125 -24.06 -13.22 -48.81
N THR A 126 -24.13 -12.08 -48.09
CA THR A 126 -25.35 -11.25 -48.00
C THR A 126 -24.98 -9.77 -47.83
N THR A 127 -25.57 -8.90 -48.63
CA THR A 127 -25.29 -7.45 -48.74
C THR A 127 -26.28 -6.56 -47.99
N THR A 128 -25.81 -5.56 -47.23
CA THR A 128 -26.42 -4.21 -47.17
C THR A 128 -25.48 -3.18 -46.51
N GLY A 129 -25.54 -1.91 -46.97
CA GLY A 129 -24.56 -0.84 -46.70
C GLY A 129 -24.46 -0.37 -45.24
N ALA A 130 -23.22 -0.20 -44.79
CA ALA A 130 -22.81 0.16 -43.43
C ALA A 130 -21.66 1.21 -43.47
N PRO A 131 -21.43 1.95 -42.38
CA PRO A 131 -20.38 2.99 -42.27
C PRO A 131 -18.98 2.55 -42.70
N THR A 132 -18.20 3.47 -43.26
CA THR A 132 -16.83 3.21 -43.75
C THR A 132 -15.88 2.79 -42.62
N THR A 133 -15.34 1.58 -42.73
CA THR A 133 -14.46 0.88 -41.78
C THR A 133 -13.26 1.70 -41.28
N THR A 134 -12.78 2.67 -42.05
CA THR A 134 -11.62 3.51 -41.72
C THR A 134 -11.84 4.41 -40.49
N THR A 135 -13.06 4.91 -40.28
CA THR A 135 -13.36 5.83 -39.16
C THR A 135 -13.36 5.07 -37.82
N ILE A 136 -13.94 3.87 -37.79
CA ILE A 136 -14.09 3.07 -36.57
C ILE A 136 -12.73 2.60 -36.03
N HIS A 137 -11.76 2.35 -36.92
CA HIS A 137 -10.39 2.04 -36.50
C HIS A 137 -9.70 3.20 -35.79
N ALA A 138 -9.82 4.42 -36.32
CA ALA A 138 -9.24 5.62 -35.69
C ALA A 138 -9.93 5.95 -34.36
N ASP A 139 -11.25 5.75 -34.29
CA ASP A 139 -12.03 5.89 -33.05
C ASP A 139 -11.60 4.88 -32.00
N LEU A 140 -11.37 3.62 -32.38
CA LEU A 140 -10.89 2.58 -31.48
C LEU A 140 -9.47 2.88 -30.95
N ALA A 141 -8.55 3.31 -31.83
CA ALA A 141 -7.20 3.69 -31.42
C ALA A 141 -7.23 4.86 -30.43
N THR A 142 -8.05 5.88 -30.69
CA THR A 142 -8.27 7.01 -29.78
C THR A 142 -8.87 6.54 -28.45
N CYS A 143 -9.85 5.63 -28.49
CA CYS A 143 -10.47 5.07 -27.30
C CYS A 143 -9.45 4.34 -26.42
N LYS A 144 -8.60 3.49 -27.01
CA LYS A 144 -7.54 2.76 -26.30
C LYS A 144 -6.47 3.67 -25.70
N SER A 145 -6.13 4.77 -26.37
CA SER A 145 -5.24 5.79 -25.79
C SER A 145 -5.87 6.44 -24.55
N GLN A 146 -7.15 6.80 -24.61
CA GLN A 146 -7.88 7.40 -23.48
C GLN A 146 -8.08 6.40 -22.33
N GLU A 147 -8.30 5.13 -22.64
CA GLU A 147 -8.33 4.03 -21.66
C GLU A 147 -6.99 3.96 -20.90
N ALA A 148 -5.85 4.00 -21.61
CA ALA A 148 -4.53 3.99 -20.99
C ALA A 148 -4.29 5.20 -20.07
N ASP A 149 -4.68 6.41 -20.48
CA ASP A 149 -4.59 7.61 -19.64
C ASP A 149 -5.44 7.50 -18.36
N LEU A 150 -6.65 6.93 -18.47
CA LEU A 150 -7.54 6.70 -17.33
C LEU A 150 -7.01 5.60 -16.39
N ILE A 151 -6.34 4.57 -16.91
CA ILE A 151 -5.65 3.57 -16.09
C ILE A 151 -4.57 4.24 -15.24
N VAL A 152 -3.75 5.11 -15.83
CA VAL A 152 -2.72 5.87 -15.08
C VAL A 152 -3.38 6.77 -14.03
N LYS A 153 -4.43 7.51 -14.40
CA LYS A 153 -5.18 8.38 -13.48
C LYS A 153 -5.77 7.59 -12.29
N ASN A 154 -6.34 6.42 -12.56
CA ASN A 154 -6.92 5.56 -11.52
C ASN A 154 -5.85 4.89 -10.65
N GLY A 155 -4.72 4.46 -11.23
CA GLY A 155 -3.59 3.89 -10.51
C GLY A 155 -2.85 4.90 -9.61
N ASN A 156 -2.95 6.18 -9.94
CA ASN A 156 -2.47 7.30 -9.12
C ASN A 156 -3.47 7.73 -8.04
N CYS A 157 -4.58 7.00 -7.84
CA CYS A 157 -5.48 7.32 -6.75
C CYS A 157 -4.87 6.86 -5.43
N GLU A 158 -4.13 7.78 -4.77
CA GLU A 158 -3.40 7.62 -3.50
C GLU A 158 -4.32 7.38 -2.28
N LEU A 159 -5.27 6.46 -2.40
CA LEU A 159 -6.29 6.20 -1.39
C LEU A 159 -5.67 5.66 -0.09
N ASP A 160 -4.65 4.80 -0.19
CA ASP A 160 -3.98 4.20 0.97
C ASP A 160 -3.17 5.21 1.78
N ALA A 161 -2.54 6.20 1.13
CA ALA A 161 -1.87 7.29 1.81
C ALA A 161 -2.88 8.14 2.60
N SER A 162 -4.01 8.48 1.98
CA SER A 162 -5.09 9.23 2.62
C SER A 162 -5.75 8.45 3.77
N ARG A 163 -5.91 7.13 3.60
CA ARG A 163 -6.43 6.23 4.64
C ARG A 163 -5.49 6.15 5.83
N SER A 164 -4.19 5.98 5.58
CA SER A 164 -3.16 5.96 6.62
C SER A 164 -3.13 7.27 7.40
N ALA A 165 -3.22 8.41 6.71
CA ALA A 165 -3.29 9.74 7.35
C ALA A 165 -4.55 9.90 8.23
N LYS A 166 -5.72 9.45 7.75
CA LYS A 166 -6.96 9.43 8.55
C LYS A 166 -6.82 8.56 9.79
N LEU A 167 -6.33 7.32 9.64
CA LEU A 167 -6.16 6.41 10.77
C LEU A 167 -5.21 6.98 11.82
N ALA A 168 -4.03 7.44 11.40
CA ALA A 168 -3.04 8.02 12.31
C ALA A 168 -3.55 9.28 13.04
N THR A 169 -4.31 10.15 12.38
CA THR A 169 -4.85 11.36 13.04
C THR A 169 -6.04 11.08 13.94
N CYS A 170 -6.89 10.12 13.60
CA CYS A 170 -8.08 9.79 14.38
C CYS A 170 -7.79 8.91 15.59
N GLU A 171 -6.83 7.99 15.49
CA GLU A 171 -6.41 7.20 16.64
C GLU A 171 -5.78 8.10 17.73
N LEU A 172 -5.03 9.17 17.36
CA LEU A 172 -4.50 10.16 18.32
C LEU A 172 -5.62 10.86 19.09
N TYR A 173 -6.74 11.11 18.41
CA TYR A 173 -7.92 11.69 19.02
C TYR A 173 -8.61 10.68 19.94
N ASP A 174 -8.81 9.45 19.48
CA ASP A 174 -9.49 8.39 20.24
C ASP A 174 -8.74 8.03 21.54
N ASP A 175 -7.40 8.05 21.53
CA ASP A 175 -6.58 7.85 22.74
C ASP A 175 -6.85 8.89 23.85
N MET A 176 -7.28 10.09 23.47
CA MET A 176 -7.62 11.16 24.42
C MET A 176 -9.12 11.35 24.60
N ASN A 177 -9.93 10.78 23.71
CA ASN A 177 -11.37 10.95 23.68
C ASN A 177 -12.05 9.88 24.54
N TYR A 178 -12.06 10.12 25.84
CA TYR A 178 -12.75 9.25 26.79
C TYR A 178 -14.26 9.20 26.52
N ILE A 179 -14.83 8.00 26.58
CA ILE A 179 -16.25 7.71 26.35
C ILE A 179 -17.18 8.59 27.21
N ASN A 180 -16.76 8.98 28.41
CA ASN A 180 -17.50 9.90 29.26
C ASN A 180 -16.58 10.67 30.22
N ALA A 181 -17.13 11.72 30.83
CA ALA A 181 -16.44 12.55 31.80
C ALA A 181 -15.92 11.75 33.02
N GLY A 182 -16.60 10.66 33.40
CA GLY A 182 -16.16 9.78 34.49
C GLY A 182 -14.88 9.01 34.15
N ALA A 183 -14.76 8.46 32.93
CA ALA A 183 -13.56 7.79 32.44
C ALA A 183 -12.39 8.77 32.27
N ALA A 184 -12.66 9.96 31.72
CA ALA A 184 -11.67 11.04 31.65
C ALA A 184 -11.17 11.42 33.05
N ARG A 185 -12.08 11.56 34.00
CA ARG A 185 -11.74 11.87 35.39
C ARG A 185 -10.97 10.73 36.04
N ALA A 186 -11.35 9.47 35.85
CA ALA A 186 -10.65 8.31 36.41
C ALA A 186 -9.22 8.19 35.90
N ALA A 187 -8.99 8.37 34.59
CA ALA A 187 -7.65 8.37 34.01
C ALA A 187 -6.79 9.53 34.57
N ARG A 188 -7.36 10.74 34.62
CA ARG A 188 -6.66 11.93 35.16
C ARG A 188 -6.44 11.87 36.67
N CYS A 189 -7.36 11.27 37.42
CA CYS A 189 -7.24 11.10 38.88
C CYS A 189 -6.29 9.95 39.24
N GLY A 190 -6.15 8.93 38.38
CA GLY A 190 -5.07 7.95 38.49
C GLY A 190 -3.70 8.62 38.42
N ASP A 191 -3.53 9.59 37.53
CA ASP A 191 -2.34 10.45 37.46
C ASP A 191 -2.27 11.49 38.61
N ALA A 192 -3.40 11.89 39.20
CA ALA A 192 -3.41 12.88 40.28
C ALA A 192 -2.76 12.35 41.57
N ALA A 193 -2.80 11.04 41.82
CA ALA A 193 -2.06 10.42 42.92
C ALA A 193 -0.53 10.50 42.73
N ALA A 194 -0.06 10.68 41.48
CA ALA A 194 1.34 10.86 41.12
C ALA A 194 1.72 12.34 40.89
N PHE A 195 0.75 13.25 40.88
CA PHE A 195 0.98 14.66 40.62
C PHE A 195 1.34 15.39 41.92
N THR A 196 2.57 15.89 42.00
CA THR A 196 3.10 16.62 43.18
C THR A 196 3.06 18.14 43.04
N GLY A 197 2.47 18.66 41.96
CA GLY A 197 2.41 20.09 41.66
C GLY A 197 1.32 20.86 42.42
N THR A 198 1.29 22.17 42.24
CA THR A 198 0.26 23.05 42.81
C THR A 198 -1.08 22.87 42.09
N TYR A 199 -2.15 23.38 42.69
CA TYR A 199 -3.49 23.35 42.07
C TYR A 199 -3.53 24.17 40.76
N GLU A 200 -2.79 25.27 40.70
CA GLU A 200 -2.63 26.08 39.50
C GLU A 200 -1.93 25.30 38.36
N GLU A 201 -0.87 24.55 38.66
CA GLU A 201 -0.19 23.69 37.68
C GLU A 201 -1.11 22.55 37.20
N TYR A 202 -1.95 22.01 38.08
CA TYR A 202 -2.97 21.02 37.73
C TYR A 202 -3.98 21.61 36.72
N LEU A 203 -4.48 22.82 36.99
CA LEU A 203 -5.42 23.52 36.09
C LEU A 203 -4.80 23.82 34.73
N GLU A 204 -3.55 24.29 34.72
CA GLU A 204 -2.85 24.59 33.47
C GLU A 204 -2.64 23.34 32.61
N ARG A 205 -2.28 22.21 33.23
CA ARG A 205 -2.21 20.90 32.56
C ARG A 205 -3.56 20.49 31.96
N ASP A 206 -4.65 20.68 32.68
CA ASP A 206 -5.99 20.33 32.19
C ASP A 206 -6.43 21.24 31.01
N ILE A 207 -6.10 22.53 31.07
CA ILE A 207 -6.33 23.47 29.96
C ILE A 207 -5.53 23.03 28.72
N GLN A 208 -4.25 22.70 28.88
CA GLN A 208 -3.40 22.21 27.79
C GLN A 208 -3.92 20.89 27.20
N THR A 209 -4.39 19.98 28.05
CA THR A 209 -4.99 18.70 27.63
C THR A 209 -6.27 18.92 26.83
N LEU A 210 -7.14 19.85 27.26
CA LEU A 210 -8.34 20.23 26.52
C LEU A 210 -8.01 20.87 25.18
N ALA A 211 -7.03 21.77 25.13
CA ALA A 211 -6.57 22.38 23.89
C ALA A 211 -5.99 21.34 22.92
N LEU A 212 -5.20 20.38 23.42
CA LEU A 212 -4.67 19.27 22.63
C LEU A 212 -5.79 18.36 22.09
N LEU A 213 -6.78 18.02 22.91
CA LEU A 213 -7.94 17.24 22.49
C LEU A 213 -8.71 17.95 21.37
N GLN A 214 -8.96 19.25 21.50
CA GLN A 214 -9.63 20.06 20.47
C GLN A 214 -8.83 20.09 19.17
N ALA A 215 -7.50 20.26 19.25
CA ALA A 215 -6.63 20.24 18.09
C ALA A 215 -6.64 18.87 17.39
N ARG A 216 -6.52 17.77 18.14
CA ARG A 216 -6.57 16.40 17.61
C ARG A 216 -7.92 16.07 16.99
N SER A 217 -9.02 16.47 17.62
CA SER A 217 -10.38 16.34 17.09
C SER A 217 -10.53 17.03 15.74
N LYS A 218 -10.05 18.28 15.64
CA LYS A 218 -10.06 19.05 14.38
C LYS A 218 -9.22 18.37 13.31
N ASN A 219 -8.05 17.85 13.65
CA ASN A 219 -7.16 17.17 12.71
C ASN A 219 -7.78 15.85 12.19
N CYS A 220 -8.36 15.03 13.06
CA CYS A 220 -9.08 13.81 12.66
C CYS A 220 -10.25 14.12 11.73
N SER A 221 -11.04 15.16 12.05
CA SER A 221 -12.16 15.60 11.21
C SER A 221 -11.69 16.07 9.82
N ALA A 222 -10.61 16.85 9.77
CA ALA A 222 -10.01 17.30 8.52
C ALA A 222 -9.47 16.13 7.68
N ALA A 223 -8.74 15.19 8.30
CA ALA A 223 -8.21 14.01 7.63
C ALA A 223 -9.32 13.07 7.14
N THR A 224 -10.39 12.93 7.93
CA THR A 224 -11.59 12.19 7.52
C THR A 224 -12.23 12.80 6.29
N THR A 225 -12.42 14.12 6.28
CA THR A 225 -12.98 14.85 5.13
C THR A 225 -12.08 14.70 3.90
N ALA A 226 -10.76 14.80 4.05
CA ALA A 226 -9.80 14.62 2.97
C ALA A 226 -9.85 13.19 2.40
N PHE A 227 -9.91 12.18 3.27
CA PHE A 227 -10.06 10.79 2.86
C PHE A 227 -11.38 10.53 2.13
N ASP A 228 -12.51 11.01 2.66
CA ASP A 228 -13.83 10.82 2.04
C ASP A 228 -13.91 11.53 0.67
N SER A 229 -13.28 12.71 0.55
CA SER A 229 -13.10 13.39 -0.74
C SER A 229 -12.28 12.54 -1.71
N LYS A 230 -11.20 11.91 -1.24
CA LYS A 230 -10.36 11.03 -2.08
C LYS A 230 -11.07 9.74 -2.47
N VAL A 231 -11.86 9.13 -1.59
CA VAL A 231 -12.74 7.99 -1.93
C VAL A 231 -13.65 8.36 -3.10
N THR A 232 -14.27 9.54 -3.04
CA THR A 232 -15.18 10.03 -4.08
C THR A 232 -14.45 10.28 -5.40
N GLU A 233 -13.26 10.87 -5.35
CA GLU A 233 -12.40 11.09 -6.51
C GLU A 233 -11.99 9.77 -7.18
N CYS A 234 -11.55 8.79 -6.39
CA CYS A 234 -11.17 7.46 -6.89
C CYS A 234 -12.35 6.71 -7.50
N ALA A 235 -13.51 6.73 -6.84
CA ALA A 235 -14.72 6.11 -7.37
C ALA A 235 -15.10 6.70 -8.72
N LYS A 236 -15.04 8.03 -8.85
CA LYS A 236 -15.30 8.71 -10.14
C LYS A 236 -14.28 8.32 -11.22
N ALA A 237 -12.99 8.27 -10.89
CA ALA A 237 -11.96 7.85 -11.84
C ALA A 237 -12.16 6.39 -12.31
N PHE A 238 -12.59 5.51 -11.40
CA PHE A 238 -12.92 4.13 -11.70
C PHE A 238 -14.17 4.01 -12.58
N ASP A 239 -15.22 4.78 -12.32
CA ASP A 239 -16.42 4.83 -13.15
C ASP A 239 -16.11 5.37 -14.55
N GLU A 240 -15.29 6.42 -14.67
CA GLU A 240 -14.80 6.96 -15.94
C GLU A 240 -14.03 5.89 -16.73
N LEU A 241 -13.12 5.16 -16.08
CA LEU A 241 -12.37 4.07 -16.71
C LEU A 241 -13.30 2.94 -17.16
N THR A 242 -14.22 2.49 -16.30
CA THR A 242 -15.15 1.41 -16.62
C THR A 242 -16.05 1.78 -17.81
N SER A 243 -16.58 3.00 -17.81
CA SER A 243 -17.36 3.52 -18.93
C SER A 243 -16.53 3.54 -20.21
N LYS A 244 -15.25 3.93 -20.13
CA LYS A 244 -14.40 4.01 -21.31
C LYS A 244 -14.02 2.64 -21.87
N VAL A 245 -13.72 1.68 -20.99
CA VAL A 245 -13.49 0.27 -21.38
C VAL A 245 -14.71 -0.28 -22.12
N GLN A 246 -15.91 -0.02 -21.62
CA GLN A 246 -17.15 -0.47 -22.27
C GLN A 246 -17.33 0.18 -23.66
N GLU A 247 -17.07 1.48 -23.79
CA GLU A 247 -17.09 2.19 -25.08
C GLU A 247 -16.10 1.56 -26.09
N CYS A 248 -14.87 1.26 -25.65
CA CYS A 248 -13.88 0.64 -26.51
C CYS A 248 -14.29 -0.80 -26.91
N LEU A 249 -14.90 -1.57 -26.01
CA LEU A 249 -15.42 -2.92 -26.31
C LEU A 249 -16.57 -2.88 -27.34
N GLU A 250 -17.43 -1.87 -27.28
CA GLU A 250 -18.50 -1.68 -28.27
C GLU A 250 -17.94 -1.35 -29.65
N LEU A 251 -16.90 -0.51 -29.72
CA LEU A 251 -16.18 -0.23 -30.98
C LEU A 251 -15.51 -1.49 -31.53
N GLU A 252 -14.86 -2.31 -30.68
CA GLU A 252 -14.29 -3.60 -31.09
C GLU A 252 -15.35 -4.56 -31.62
N ALA A 253 -16.50 -4.66 -30.93
CA ALA A 253 -17.62 -5.50 -31.36
C ALA A 253 -18.20 -5.03 -32.70
N HIS A 254 -18.32 -3.72 -32.91
CA HIS A 254 -18.81 -3.15 -34.16
C HIS A 254 -17.83 -3.41 -35.32
N LEU A 255 -16.53 -3.28 -35.06
CA LEU A 255 -15.48 -3.61 -36.01
C LEU A 255 -15.50 -5.11 -36.39
N ALA A 256 -15.71 -5.99 -35.41
CA ALA A 256 -15.87 -7.43 -35.63
C ALA A 256 -17.12 -7.75 -36.47
N GLN A 257 -18.23 -7.04 -36.26
CA GLN A 257 -19.44 -7.20 -37.07
C GLN A 257 -19.23 -6.73 -38.52
N ILE A 258 -18.52 -5.62 -38.72
CA ILE A 258 -18.17 -5.15 -40.08
C ILE A 258 -17.24 -6.15 -40.76
N HIS A 259 -16.28 -6.71 -40.04
CA HIS A 259 -15.42 -7.76 -40.59
C HIS A 259 -16.15 -9.09 -40.83
N ALA A 260 -17.30 -9.32 -40.20
CA ALA A 260 -18.14 -10.48 -40.46
C ALA A 260 -19.08 -10.29 -41.68
N LEU A 261 -19.27 -9.05 -42.15
CA LEU A 261 -20.05 -8.76 -43.34
C LEU A 261 -19.17 -8.96 -44.60
N PRO A 262 -19.54 -9.86 -45.51
CA PRO A 262 -18.84 -10.01 -46.79
C PRO A 262 -19.14 -8.78 -47.67
N ASP A 263 -18.16 -7.89 -47.82
CA ASP A 263 -18.27 -6.76 -48.72
C ASP A 263 -18.35 -7.28 -50.18
N SER A 264 -19.44 -6.95 -50.87
CA SER A 264 -19.69 -7.37 -52.25
C SER A 264 -18.89 -6.56 -53.28
N SER A 265 -18.00 -5.67 -52.86
CA SER A 265 -17.28 -4.76 -53.77
C SER A 265 -15.77 -4.64 -53.55
N THR A 266 -15.24 -5.11 -52.42
CA THR A 266 -13.82 -5.49 -52.34
C THR A 266 -13.71 -6.98 -52.68
N PRO A 267 -12.79 -7.40 -53.57
CA PRO A 267 -12.65 -8.82 -53.86
C PRO A 267 -12.37 -9.54 -52.54
N ALA A 268 -13.18 -10.54 -52.19
CA ALA A 268 -13.10 -11.33 -50.94
C ALA A 268 -11.67 -11.80 -50.56
N VAL A 269 -10.78 -11.80 -51.55
CA VAL A 269 -9.34 -12.02 -51.45
C VAL A 269 -8.62 -10.99 -50.54
N THR A 270 -9.05 -9.73 -50.37
CA THR A 270 -8.31 -8.79 -49.52
C THR A 270 -8.58 -9.01 -48.04
N GLN A 271 -9.81 -9.31 -47.65
CA GLN A 271 -10.20 -9.47 -46.24
C GLN A 271 -9.62 -10.75 -45.63
N GLU A 272 -9.61 -11.85 -46.40
CA GLU A 272 -9.06 -13.13 -45.96
C GLU A 272 -7.55 -13.08 -45.73
N PHE A 273 -6.84 -12.28 -46.53
CA PHE A 273 -5.39 -12.10 -46.41
C PHE A 273 -5.01 -11.05 -45.35
N CYS A 274 -5.85 -10.03 -45.11
CA CYS A 274 -5.56 -8.97 -44.16
C CYS A 274 -6.01 -9.29 -42.72
N ALA A 275 -7.05 -10.10 -42.50
CA ALA A 275 -7.60 -10.33 -41.15
C ALA A 275 -6.59 -10.96 -40.17
N PRO A 276 -5.78 -11.98 -40.54
CA PRO A 276 -4.76 -12.52 -39.65
C PRO A 276 -3.69 -11.49 -39.27
N TRP A 277 -3.31 -10.63 -40.21
CA TRP A 277 -2.33 -9.58 -39.96
C TRP A 277 -2.90 -8.49 -39.06
N ALA A 278 -4.12 -8.00 -39.33
CA ALA A 278 -4.80 -7.01 -38.50
C ALA A 278 -5.01 -7.51 -37.06
N ALA A 279 -5.39 -8.79 -36.89
CA ALA A 279 -5.50 -9.41 -35.56
C ALA A 279 -4.16 -9.45 -34.80
N LYS A 280 -3.03 -9.66 -35.49
CA LYS A 280 -1.70 -9.57 -34.88
C LYS A 280 -1.30 -8.15 -34.51
N VAL A 281 -1.65 -7.15 -35.33
CA VAL A 281 -1.44 -5.73 -35.01
C VAL A 281 -2.21 -5.36 -33.73
N ALA A 282 -3.49 -5.74 -33.64
CA ALA A 282 -4.30 -5.52 -32.45
C ALA A 282 -3.72 -6.24 -31.22
N ALA A 283 -3.26 -7.49 -31.38
CA ALA A 283 -2.60 -8.23 -30.30
C ALA A 283 -1.32 -7.52 -29.80
N CYS A 284 -0.54 -6.92 -30.70
CA CYS A 284 0.62 -6.12 -30.32
C CYS A 284 0.23 -4.83 -29.58
N SER A 285 -0.79 -4.11 -30.05
CA SER A 285 -1.31 -2.92 -29.35
C SER A 285 -1.79 -3.25 -27.93
N ASN A 286 -2.54 -4.34 -27.78
CA ASN A 286 -3.04 -4.81 -26.48
C ASN A 286 -1.89 -5.25 -25.56
N TYR A 287 -0.86 -5.91 -26.10
CA TYR A 287 0.35 -6.26 -25.35
C TYR A 287 1.04 -5.00 -24.83
N ASP A 288 1.21 -3.99 -25.68
CA ASP A 288 1.85 -2.72 -25.32
C ASP A 288 1.10 -1.98 -24.22
N ALA A 289 -0.23 -1.93 -24.32
CA ALA A 289 -1.10 -1.33 -23.30
C ALA A 289 -1.02 -2.10 -21.97
N CYS A 290 -1.12 -3.44 -22.01
CA CYS A 290 -0.99 -4.31 -20.84
C CYS A 290 0.35 -4.07 -20.14
N TYR A 291 1.44 -4.15 -20.90
CA TYR A 291 2.79 -3.98 -20.38
C TYR A 291 3.00 -2.60 -19.72
N THR A 292 2.49 -1.54 -20.35
CA THR A 292 2.57 -0.18 -19.80
C THR A 292 1.76 -0.03 -18.53
N SER A 293 0.56 -0.62 -18.47
CA SER A 293 -0.28 -0.65 -17.27
C SER A 293 0.44 -1.34 -16.11
N GLU A 294 1.04 -2.52 -16.36
CA GLU A 294 1.80 -3.24 -15.33
C GLU A 294 3.00 -2.43 -14.83
N ALA A 295 3.70 -1.72 -15.71
CA ALA A 295 4.80 -0.82 -15.33
C ALA A 295 4.37 0.27 -14.36
N VAL A 296 3.21 0.87 -14.61
CA VAL A 296 2.66 1.94 -13.76
C VAL A 296 2.18 1.38 -12.43
N MET A 297 1.52 0.21 -12.43
CA MET A 297 1.08 -0.45 -11.20
C MET A 297 2.25 -0.88 -10.31
N GLU A 298 3.33 -1.40 -10.91
CA GLU A 298 4.56 -1.76 -10.21
C GLU A 298 5.22 -0.53 -9.56
N GLU A 299 5.33 0.59 -10.28
CA GLU A 299 5.85 1.84 -9.75
C GLU A 299 5.01 2.37 -8.57
N SER A 300 3.68 2.39 -8.73
CA SER A 300 2.75 2.82 -7.69
C SER A 300 2.86 1.93 -6.44
N SER A 301 2.87 0.60 -6.63
CA SER A 301 3.02 -0.38 -5.55
C SER A 301 4.35 -0.25 -4.82
N PHE A 302 5.45 -0.03 -5.55
CA PHE A 302 6.76 0.21 -4.96
C PHE A 302 6.77 1.48 -4.11
N ASN A 303 6.20 2.58 -4.62
CA ASN A 303 6.16 3.85 -3.88
C ASN A 303 5.30 3.75 -2.62
N ALA A 304 4.14 3.07 -2.68
CA ALA A 304 3.31 2.79 -1.51
C ALA A 304 4.07 1.96 -0.47
N ALA A 305 4.71 0.87 -0.89
CA ALA A 305 5.48 0.03 0.00
C ALA A 305 6.70 0.76 0.61
N LYS A 306 7.34 1.65 -0.15
CA LYS A 306 8.44 2.50 0.32
C LYS A 306 8.00 3.41 1.47
N GLN A 307 6.81 3.98 1.42
CA GLN A 307 6.28 4.79 2.53
C GLN A 307 6.13 3.94 3.80
N VAL A 308 5.60 2.73 3.69
CA VAL A 308 5.46 1.80 4.82
C VAL A 308 6.84 1.38 5.35
N ALA A 309 7.80 1.06 4.47
CA ALA A 309 9.16 0.71 4.86
C ALA A 309 9.85 1.86 5.62
N ASN A 310 9.71 3.11 5.19
CA ASN A 310 10.25 4.27 5.92
C ASN A 310 9.68 4.37 7.35
N SER A 311 8.38 4.11 7.52
CA SER A 311 7.76 4.06 8.85
C SER A 311 8.36 2.95 9.72
N ARG A 312 8.53 1.75 9.15
CA ARG A 312 9.14 0.60 9.84
C ARG A 312 10.62 0.82 10.18
N GLN A 313 11.36 1.56 9.36
CA GLN A 313 12.74 1.96 9.68
C GLN A 313 12.78 2.88 10.91
N ALA A 314 11.86 3.84 11.00
CA ALA A 314 11.76 4.71 12.17
C ALA A 314 11.41 3.92 13.45
N GLU A 315 10.49 2.96 13.34
CA GLU A 315 10.14 2.04 14.44
C GLU A 315 11.34 1.19 14.87
N TYR A 316 12.07 0.62 13.91
CA TYR A 316 13.28 -0.16 14.17
C TYR A 316 14.34 0.68 14.92
N LEU A 317 14.59 1.91 14.49
CA LEU A 317 15.53 2.83 15.15
C LEU A 317 15.10 3.13 16.58
N ALA A 318 13.81 3.37 16.80
CA ALA A 318 13.27 3.64 18.13
C ALA A 318 13.42 2.41 19.05
N LEU A 319 13.10 1.21 18.57
CA LEU A 319 13.28 -0.04 19.31
C LEU A 319 14.75 -0.30 19.66
N LYS A 320 15.68 -0.05 18.73
CA LYS A 320 17.12 -0.17 19.00
C LYS A 320 17.62 0.82 20.05
N ARG A 321 17.10 2.05 20.03
CA ARG A 321 17.40 3.05 21.06
C ARG A 321 16.87 2.63 22.43
N ILE A 322 15.67 2.07 22.50
CA ILE A 322 15.09 1.54 23.74
C ILE A 322 15.95 0.38 24.28
N ASP A 323 16.32 -0.58 23.43
CA ASP A 323 17.18 -1.72 23.82
C ASP A 323 18.55 -1.26 24.36
N CYS A 324 19.11 -0.24 23.73
CA CYS A 324 20.33 0.42 24.18
C CYS A 324 20.16 1.06 25.56
N LEU A 325 19.09 1.82 25.80
CA LEU A 325 18.78 2.42 27.11
C LEU A 325 18.54 1.38 28.21
N LEU A 326 17.93 0.23 27.88
CA LEU A 326 17.79 -0.88 28.82
C LEU A 326 19.14 -1.46 29.25
N THR A 327 20.15 -1.41 28.37
CA THR A 327 21.52 -1.82 28.70
C THR A 327 22.19 -0.81 29.63
N VAL A 328 21.95 0.49 29.45
CA VAL A 328 22.38 1.54 30.39
C VAL A 328 21.75 1.30 31.77
N LEU A 329 20.44 1.05 31.83
CA LEU A 329 19.72 0.80 33.08
C LEU A 329 20.20 -0.46 33.82
N ALA A 330 20.66 -1.47 33.09
CA ALA A 330 21.23 -2.69 33.66
C ALA A 330 22.70 -2.52 34.11
N SER A 331 23.36 -1.41 33.77
CA SER A 331 24.75 -1.14 34.12
C SER A 331 24.88 -0.64 35.56
N SER A 332 26.08 -0.77 36.15
CA SER A 332 26.33 -0.19 37.47
C SER A 332 26.23 1.35 37.42
N ALA A 333 25.88 1.98 38.54
CA ALA A 333 25.75 3.44 38.61
C ALA A 333 27.02 4.20 38.19
N ALA A 334 28.20 3.58 38.35
CA ALA A 334 29.47 4.15 37.91
C ALA A 334 29.65 4.12 36.37
N GLU A 335 29.05 3.14 35.68
CA GLU A 335 29.16 2.95 34.23
C GLU A 335 28.04 3.63 33.44
N GLN A 336 26.92 3.96 34.11
CA GLN A 336 25.75 4.58 33.48
C GLN A 336 26.06 5.85 32.67
N PRO A 337 26.88 6.81 33.13
CA PRO A 337 27.17 8.02 32.37
C PRO A 337 27.85 7.73 31.02
N ASP A 338 28.84 6.84 31.03
CA ASP A 338 29.60 6.46 29.84
C ASP A 338 28.73 5.63 28.87
N ASN A 339 27.96 4.68 29.40
CA ASN A 339 27.05 3.86 28.60
C ASN A 339 25.90 4.69 28.01
N LEU A 340 25.36 5.68 28.74
CA LEU A 340 24.36 6.60 28.22
C LEU A 340 24.92 7.45 27.08
N THR A 341 26.14 7.96 27.24
CA THR A 341 26.82 8.76 26.21
C THR A 341 27.03 7.92 24.94
N ALA A 342 27.55 6.70 25.10
CA ALA A 342 27.70 5.76 23.99
C ALA A 342 26.35 5.48 23.31
N CYS A 343 25.30 5.27 24.11
CA CYS A 343 23.95 4.96 23.62
C CYS A 343 23.33 6.09 22.79
N VAL A 344 23.41 7.33 23.27
CA VAL A 344 22.87 8.49 22.57
C VAL A 344 23.63 8.77 21.27
N SER A 345 24.93 8.46 21.24
CA SER A 345 25.79 8.63 20.05
C SER A 345 25.70 7.47 19.05
N ALA A 346 25.05 6.36 19.39
CA ALA A 346 25.01 5.18 18.56
C ALA A 346 24.21 5.42 17.28
N ALA A 347 24.84 5.19 16.13
CA ALA A 347 24.14 5.08 14.86
C ALA A 347 23.67 3.63 14.67
N HIS A 348 22.38 3.45 14.41
CA HIS A 348 21.80 2.15 14.10
C HIS A 348 21.58 2.03 12.59
N ASP A 349 22.10 0.95 12.00
CA ASP A 349 21.95 0.68 10.57
C ASP A 349 20.53 0.18 10.26
N VAL A 350 19.92 0.75 9.22
CA VAL A 350 18.58 0.37 8.70
C VAL A 350 18.64 -0.10 7.25
N SER A 351 19.84 -0.24 6.67
CA SER A 351 20.05 -0.63 5.27
C SER A 351 19.38 -1.97 4.92
N SER A 352 19.27 -2.88 5.89
CA SER A 352 18.57 -4.17 5.73
C SER A 352 17.05 -4.05 5.58
N LEU A 353 16.48 -2.86 5.83
CA LEU A 353 15.05 -2.56 5.71
C LEU A 353 14.75 -1.64 4.50
N GLU A 354 15.74 -1.38 3.65
CA GLU A 354 15.53 -0.64 2.40
C GLU A 354 14.91 -1.55 1.34
N LEU A 355 13.75 -1.16 0.83
CA LEU A 355 13.13 -1.87 -0.28
C LEU A 355 13.93 -1.67 -1.56
N LYS A 356 14.22 -2.77 -2.23
CA LYS A 356 14.87 -2.75 -3.54
C LYS A 356 13.80 -2.67 -4.61
N LYS A 357 13.97 -1.70 -5.52
CA LYS A 357 13.10 -1.61 -6.68
C LYS A 357 13.38 -2.81 -7.60
N PRO A 358 12.35 -3.60 -7.95
CA PRO A 358 12.49 -4.72 -8.87
C PRO A 358 12.98 -4.23 -10.23
N VAL A 359 13.76 -5.08 -10.91
CA VAL A 359 14.14 -4.82 -12.29
C VAL A 359 12.97 -5.24 -13.16
N GLN A 360 12.31 -4.26 -13.76
CA GLN A 360 11.28 -4.50 -14.75
C GLN A 360 11.84 -5.42 -15.84
N PRO A 361 11.12 -6.49 -16.25
CA PRO A 361 11.52 -7.30 -17.39
C PRO A 361 11.78 -6.44 -18.63
N ALA A 362 12.57 -6.90 -19.59
CA ALA A 362 12.64 -6.18 -20.85
C ALA A 362 11.32 -6.37 -21.63
N LYS A 363 10.75 -5.28 -22.14
CA LYS A 363 9.58 -5.35 -23.03
C LYS A 363 9.96 -6.17 -24.26
N ALA A 364 9.21 -7.23 -24.53
CA ALA A 364 9.43 -8.04 -25.71
C ALA A 364 9.01 -7.27 -26.96
N GLU A 365 9.78 -7.37 -28.03
CA GLU A 365 9.37 -6.79 -29.31
C GLU A 365 8.13 -7.55 -29.83
N CYS A 366 7.06 -6.82 -30.17
CA CYS A 366 5.88 -7.40 -30.80
C CYS A 366 5.84 -7.03 -32.28
N VAL A 367 6.14 -8.02 -33.12
CA VAL A 367 6.14 -7.85 -34.57
C VAL A 367 4.93 -8.59 -35.16
N PRO A 368 3.95 -7.89 -35.77
CA PRO A 368 2.77 -8.54 -36.36
C PRO A 368 3.09 -9.32 -37.64
N GLY A 369 4.32 -9.21 -38.15
CA GLY A 369 4.79 -9.78 -39.40
C GLY A 369 4.73 -8.79 -40.56
N VAL A 370 5.10 -9.26 -41.76
CA VAL A 370 5.08 -8.43 -42.97
C VAL A 370 3.63 -8.05 -43.30
N GLN A 371 3.39 -6.76 -43.47
CA GLN A 371 2.10 -6.24 -43.93
C GLN A 371 1.79 -6.79 -45.33
N PRO A 372 0.69 -7.55 -45.53
CA PRO A 372 0.34 -8.06 -46.85
C PRO A 372 -0.01 -6.91 -47.80
N ALA A 373 0.30 -7.09 -49.09
CA ALA A 373 0.04 -6.09 -50.11
C ALA A 373 -1.47 -5.78 -50.20
N GLY A 374 -1.83 -4.50 -50.15
CA GLY A 374 -3.22 -4.05 -50.16
C GLY A 374 -3.89 -3.98 -48.78
N CYS A 375 -3.26 -4.50 -47.72
CA CYS A 375 -3.69 -4.21 -46.35
C CYS A 375 -3.20 -2.82 -45.96
N VAL A 376 -4.04 -1.99 -45.35
CA VAL A 376 -3.61 -0.75 -44.70
C VAL A 376 -3.53 -1.00 -43.20
N ALA A 377 -2.42 -0.59 -42.59
CA ALA A 377 -2.35 -0.45 -41.14
C ALA A 377 -3.41 0.55 -40.73
N SER A 378 -4.49 0.07 -40.13
CA SER A 378 -5.36 0.88 -39.31
C SER A 378 -4.52 1.45 -38.18
N ARG A 379 -4.02 2.68 -38.38
CA ARG A 379 -3.34 3.44 -37.34
C ARG A 379 -4.33 3.92 -36.32
#